data_AF-A0AAD6MG28-F1
#
_entry.id   AF-A0AAD6MG28-F1
#
_cell.length_a   1.000
_cell.length_b   1.000
_cell.length_c   1.000
_cell.angle_alpha   90.00
_cell.angle_beta   90.00
_cell.angle_gamma   90.00
#
_symmetry.space_group_name_H-M   'P 1'
#
loop_
_entity.id
_entity.type
_entity.pdbx_description
1 polymer ?
#
loop_
_entity_poly.entity_id
_entity_poly.type
_entity_poly.pdbx_seq_one_letter_code
_entity_poly.pdbx_strand_id
1 'polypeptide(L)'
;MEGEILNFIKVWISVLVSLCFCYSIRNVVPKGTKRLLSVLPVVCLFLYLPLKISSVHLGGSTAFFIAWLANFKVLLFAFGKGPLSSDPSISLPLFIALACLPIKIQQKDFLLEILLAVGAVLARNFLGLELEPQFNEPYLATSLQDFWGCRWNLVVTSILRPTVYEPTRAIGSHLIGRKWAPLPAVFATFVVSAIMHEIIFYYLGRVRPNWEISWFFLLHGFCLTVEIALKKVLNDRWRLPKMISTMLTVGFVMSTGFWLFFPKFVEYKVDVRAFEEYAEIGAYMKNVSQSIVRVLPGH
;
A
#
# COMPACT_ATOMS: atom_id res chain seq x y z
N MET A 1 -23.67 11.93 -5.48
CA MET A 1 -22.71 11.41 -6.47
C MET A 1 -21.93 12.50 -7.21
N GLU A 2 -22.56 13.51 -7.83
CA GLU A 2 -21.82 14.55 -8.60
C GLU A 2 -20.80 15.35 -7.77
N GLY A 3 -21.16 15.78 -6.56
CA GLY A 3 -20.23 16.49 -5.65
C GLY A 3 -19.03 15.62 -5.23
N GLU A 4 -19.21 14.31 -5.13
CA GLU A 4 -18.16 13.36 -4.78
C GLU A 4 -17.16 13.19 -5.94
N ILE A 5 -17.67 13.11 -7.17
CA ILE A 5 -16.84 13.07 -8.39
C ILE A 5 -16.01 14.36 -8.51
N LEU A 6 -16.60 15.52 -8.23
CA LEU A 6 -15.88 16.79 -8.23
C LEU A 6 -14.77 16.81 -7.16
N ASN A 7 -15.04 16.32 -5.96
CA ASN A 7 -14.03 16.19 -4.90
C ASN A 7 -12.90 15.24 -5.32
N PHE A 8 -13.24 14.10 -5.91
CA PHE A 8 -12.27 13.15 -6.45
C PHE A 8 -11.36 13.79 -7.51
N ILE A 9 -11.94 14.53 -8.48
CA ILE A 9 -11.17 15.25 -9.50
C ILE A 9 -10.22 16.28 -8.86
N LYS A 10 -10.71 17.09 -7.91
CA LYS A 10 -9.88 18.08 -7.20
C LYS A 10 -8.73 17.42 -6.45
N VAL A 11 -8.98 16.27 -5.81
CA VAL A 11 -7.96 15.49 -5.13
C VAL A 11 -6.88 15.03 -6.10
N TRP A 12 -7.26 14.40 -7.22
CA TRP A 12 -6.28 13.89 -8.18
C TRP A 12 -5.53 15.00 -8.93
N ILE A 13 -6.15 16.14 -9.21
CA ILE A 13 -5.43 17.33 -9.69
C ILE A 13 -4.36 17.77 -8.68
N SER A 14 -4.71 17.81 -7.39
CA SER A 14 -3.75 18.16 -6.33
C SER A 14 -2.60 17.15 -6.23
N VAL A 15 -2.88 15.86 -6.40
CA VAL A 15 -1.85 14.80 -6.49
C VAL A 15 -0.90 15.06 -7.66
N LEU A 16 -1.45 15.28 -8.87
CA LEU A 16 -0.65 15.51 -10.07
C LEU A 16 0.26 16.73 -9.93
N VAL A 17 -0.28 17.86 -9.46
CA VAL A 17 0.50 19.08 -9.21
C VAL A 17 1.62 18.83 -8.20
N SER A 18 1.34 18.10 -7.13
CA SER A 18 2.35 17.77 -6.10
C SER A 18 3.45 16.85 -6.63
N LEU A 19 3.12 15.89 -7.50
CA LEU A 19 4.10 15.02 -8.14
C LEU A 19 4.93 15.76 -9.18
N CYS A 20 4.34 16.68 -9.95
CA CYS A 20 5.07 17.58 -10.83
C CYS A 20 6.08 18.44 -10.03
N PHE A 21 5.68 18.95 -8.87
CA PHE A 21 6.59 19.64 -7.95
C PHE A 21 7.73 18.72 -7.49
N CYS A 22 7.42 17.50 -7.05
CA CYS A 22 8.45 16.51 -6.64
C CYS A 22 9.43 16.18 -7.78
N TYR A 23 8.94 16.08 -9.01
CA TYR A 23 9.76 15.86 -10.19
C TYR A 23 10.71 17.04 -10.46
N SER A 24 10.22 18.27 -10.37
CA SER A 24 11.02 19.48 -10.59
C SER A 24 12.15 19.64 -9.57
N ILE A 25 11.91 19.32 -8.30
CA ILE A 25 12.96 19.43 -7.26
C ILE A 25 14.07 18.39 -7.40
N ARG A 26 13.89 17.34 -8.23
CA ARG A 26 14.88 16.26 -8.44
C ARG A 26 16.27 16.81 -8.78
N ASN A 27 16.32 17.79 -9.67
CA ASN A 27 17.56 18.37 -10.20
C ASN A 27 17.96 19.66 -9.45
N VAL A 28 17.07 20.21 -8.63
CA VAL A 28 17.29 21.46 -7.89
C VAL A 28 17.80 21.20 -6.48
N VAL A 29 17.23 20.20 -5.79
CA VAL A 29 17.53 19.92 -4.39
C VAL A 29 18.30 18.61 -4.26
N PRO A 30 19.52 18.62 -3.67
CA PRO A 30 20.32 17.41 -3.45
C PRO A 30 19.58 16.36 -2.60
N LYS A 31 19.80 15.08 -2.90
CA LYS A 31 19.28 13.94 -2.12
C LYS A 31 19.72 14.01 -0.65
N GLY A 32 18.85 13.57 0.25
CA GLY A 32 19.05 13.58 1.70
C GLY A 32 18.06 14.52 2.40
N THR A 33 18.47 15.05 3.56
CA THR A 33 17.58 15.80 4.47
C THR A 33 16.96 17.05 3.83
N LYS A 34 17.70 17.78 2.98
CA LYS A 34 17.17 18.96 2.29
C LYS A 34 15.99 18.61 1.39
N ARG A 35 16.14 17.58 0.55
CA ARG A 35 15.05 17.09 -0.30
C ARG A 35 13.88 16.54 0.52
N LEU A 36 14.16 15.87 1.64
CA LEU A 36 13.12 15.40 2.57
C LEU A 36 12.26 16.57 3.08
N LEU A 37 12.90 17.64 3.56
CA LEU A 37 12.18 18.83 4.04
C LEU A 37 11.36 19.48 2.92
N SER A 38 11.85 19.48 1.68
CA SER A 38 11.10 20.00 0.52
C SER A 38 9.89 19.16 0.15
N VAL A 39 9.92 17.83 0.31
CA VAL A 39 8.77 16.95 -0.01
C VAL A 39 7.82 16.75 1.18
N LEU A 40 8.21 17.10 2.40
CA LEU A 40 7.39 16.90 3.60
C LEU A 40 5.99 17.54 3.49
N PRO A 41 5.81 18.77 2.94
CA PRO A 41 4.47 19.32 2.70
C PRO A 41 3.62 18.45 1.77
N VAL A 42 4.23 17.83 0.75
CA VAL A 42 3.55 16.89 -0.15
C VAL A 42 3.12 15.63 0.59
N VAL A 43 3.99 15.09 1.46
CA VAL A 43 3.66 13.91 2.28
C VAL A 43 2.47 14.18 3.20
N CYS A 44 2.46 15.32 3.88
CA CYS A 44 1.33 15.74 4.72
C CYS A 44 0.06 15.92 3.90
N LEU A 45 0.16 16.53 2.71
CA LEU A 45 -0.97 16.69 1.80
C LEU A 45 -1.53 15.34 1.35
N PHE A 46 -0.68 14.38 1.00
CA PHE A 46 -1.09 13.04 0.57
C PHE A 46 -1.80 12.25 1.66
N LEU A 47 -1.45 12.47 2.94
CA LEU A 47 -2.23 11.94 4.05
C LEU A 47 -3.58 12.66 4.21
N TYR A 48 -3.65 13.96 3.95
CA TYR A 48 -4.89 14.72 4.09
C TYR A 48 -5.91 14.46 2.98
N LEU A 49 -5.47 14.29 1.73
CA LEU A 49 -6.33 14.24 0.54
C LEU A 49 -7.43 13.16 0.57
N PRO A 50 -7.19 11.90 1.01
CA PRO A 50 -8.24 10.89 1.08
C PRO A 50 -9.43 11.30 1.98
N LEU A 51 -9.22 12.18 2.97
CA LEU A 51 -10.30 12.67 3.84
C LEU A 51 -11.35 13.50 3.10
N LYS A 52 -11.02 14.01 1.90
CA LYS A 52 -11.96 14.75 1.04
C LYS A 52 -12.89 13.87 0.22
N ILE A 53 -12.66 12.55 0.20
CA ILE A 53 -13.46 11.58 -0.53
C ILE A 53 -14.21 10.73 0.50
N SER A 54 -15.52 10.89 0.56
CA SER A 54 -16.38 10.17 1.49
C SER A 54 -16.64 8.73 1.04
N SER A 55 -16.57 8.43 -0.26
CA SER A 55 -16.78 7.09 -0.79
C SER A 55 -15.73 6.10 -0.26
N VAL A 56 -16.17 4.93 0.18
CA VAL A 56 -15.36 3.79 0.64
C VAL A 56 -14.47 3.29 -0.49
N HIS A 57 -15.02 3.11 -1.70
CA HIS A 57 -14.25 2.59 -2.82
C HIS A 57 -13.24 3.60 -3.37
N LEU A 58 -13.69 4.83 -3.66
CA LEU A 58 -12.81 5.87 -4.19
C LEU A 58 -11.82 6.35 -3.13
N GLY A 59 -12.29 6.61 -1.92
CA GLY A 59 -11.48 7.07 -0.80
C GLY A 59 -10.51 6.00 -0.32
N GLY A 60 -10.95 4.74 -0.23
CA GLY A 60 -10.10 3.60 0.09
C GLY A 60 -9.00 3.36 -0.94
N SER A 61 -9.34 3.42 -2.23
CA SER A 61 -8.36 3.30 -3.31
C SER A 61 -7.36 4.46 -3.28
N THR A 62 -7.83 5.70 -3.17
CA THR A 62 -6.95 6.88 -3.07
C THR A 62 -6.09 6.81 -1.81
N ALA A 63 -6.61 6.34 -0.68
CA ALA A 63 -5.83 6.12 0.54
C ALA A 63 -4.69 5.12 0.32
N PHE A 64 -4.99 3.97 -0.28
CA PHE A 64 -3.98 2.97 -0.56
C PHE A 64 -2.91 3.50 -1.53
N PHE A 65 -3.31 4.00 -2.70
CA PHE A 65 -2.35 4.43 -3.72
C PHE A 65 -1.57 5.69 -3.34
N ILE A 66 -2.21 6.66 -2.68
CA ILE A 66 -1.61 7.98 -2.42
C ILE A 66 -1.07 8.07 -0.99
N ALA A 67 -1.93 7.90 0.01
CA ALA A 67 -1.52 8.05 1.41
C ALA A 67 -0.53 6.96 1.85
N TRP A 68 -0.59 5.77 1.24
CA TRP A 68 0.38 4.70 1.48
C TRP A 68 1.46 4.62 0.39
N LEU A 69 1.15 4.15 -0.82
CA LEU A 69 2.21 3.80 -1.78
C LEU A 69 3.01 5.01 -2.23
N ALA A 70 2.35 6.07 -2.71
CA ALA A 70 3.03 7.26 -3.22
C ALA A 70 3.83 7.96 -2.12
N ASN A 71 3.28 8.08 -0.91
CA ASN A 71 3.99 8.66 0.23
C ASN A 71 5.31 7.97 0.53
N PHE A 72 5.32 6.65 0.66
CA PHE A 72 6.55 5.92 0.95
C PHE A 72 7.55 5.99 -0.21
N LYS A 73 7.07 6.00 -1.47
CA LYS A 73 7.93 6.18 -2.64
C LYS A 73 8.53 7.60 -2.70
N VAL A 74 7.77 8.63 -2.33
CA VAL A 74 8.25 10.02 -2.21
C VAL A 74 9.26 10.18 -1.07
N LEU A 75 9.05 9.49 0.06
CA LEU A 75 10.03 9.44 1.15
C LEU A 75 11.34 8.77 0.70
N LEU A 76 11.27 7.65 -0.03
CA LEU A 76 12.45 7.02 -0.61
C LEU A 76 13.15 7.94 -1.63
N PHE A 77 12.37 8.63 -2.46
CA PHE A 77 12.87 9.61 -3.43
C PHE A 77 13.67 10.74 -2.78
N ALA A 78 13.27 11.18 -1.58
CA ALA A 78 14.02 12.18 -0.82
C ALA A 78 15.48 11.74 -0.59
N PHE A 79 15.70 10.45 -0.35
CA PHE A 79 17.03 9.86 -0.11
C PHE A 79 17.70 9.30 -1.38
N GLY A 80 17.12 9.52 -2.56
CA GLY A 80 17.64 8.98 -3.82
C GLY A 80 17.51 7.45 -3.91
N LYS A 81 16.49 6.87 -3.26
CA LYS A 81 16.18 5.44 -3.29
C LYS A 81 14.84 5.19 -3.99
N GLY A 82 14.57 3.92 -4.26
CA GLY A 82 13.29 3.46 -4.80
C GLY A 82 13.08 3.79 -6.29
N PRO A 83 11.92 3.42 -6.84
CA PRO A 83 11.66 3.48 -8.28
C PRO A 83 11.60 4.90 -8.86
N LEU A 84 11.42 5.92 -8.02
CA LEU A 84 11.37 7.33 -8.42
C LEU A 84 12.75 7.97 -8.62
N SER A 85 13.82 7.29 -8.17
CA SER A 85 15.20 7.79 -8.25
C SER A 85 16.06 7.02 -9.26
N SER A 86 15.44 6.39 -10.26
CA SER A 86 16.13 5.56 -11.26
C SER A 86 17.15 6.34 -12.10
N ASP A 87 18.16 5.59 -12.55
CA ASP A 87 19.24 6.00 -13.45
C ASP A 87 19.27 5.04 -14.65
N PRO A 88 19.04 5.49 -15.91
CA PRO A 88 18.85 6.87 -16.36
C PRO A 88 17.54 7.52 -15.85
N SER A 89 17.46 8.83 -15.96
CA SER A 89 16.33 9.61 -15.44
C SER A 89 15.00 9.27 -16.11
N ILE A 90 14.02 8.82 -15.32
CA ILE A 90 12.63 8.61 -15.77
C ILE A 90 11.95 9.92 -16.20
N SER A 91 11.08 9.83 -17.20
CA SER A 91 10.23 10.93 -17.68
C SER A 91 9.13 11.28 -16.68
N LEU A 92 8.55 12.49 -16.77
CA LEU A 92 7.50 12.95 -15.87
C LEU A 92 6.25 12.03 -15.83
N PRO A 93 5.69 11.56 -16.96
CA PRO A 93 4.55 10.64 -16.94
C PRO A 93 4.86 9.33 -16.22
N LEU A 94 6.06 8.78 -16.45
CA LEU A 94 6.51 7.56 -15.80
C LEU A 94 6.75 7.79 -14.29
N PHE A 95 7.32 8.94 -13.90
CA PHE A 95 7.46 9.33 -12.49
C PHE A 95 6.10 9.35 -11.78
N ILE A 96 5.08 9.95 -12.40
CA ILE A 96 3.72 10.00 -11.86
C ILE A 96 3.12 8.60 -11.76
N ALA A 97 3.22 7.79 -12.82
CA ALA A 97 2.70 6.42 -12.83
C ALA A 97 3.36 5.54 -11.77
N LEU A 98 4.69 5.57 -11.65
CA LEU A 98 5.42 4.83 -10.64
C LEU A 98 5.11 5.30 -9.22
N ALA A 99 4.85 6.59 -9.01
CA ALA A 99 4.47 7.11 -7.71
C ALA A 99 3.10 6.55 -7.29
N CYS A 100 2.11 6.60 -8.19
CA CYS A 100 0.73 6.25 -7.89
C CYS A 100 0.43 4.75 -7.94
N LEU A 101 1.15 3.95 -8.75
CA LEU A 101 0.78 2.56 -9.05
C LEU A 101 1.86 1.55 -8.63
N PRO A 102 1.50 0.30 -8.32
CA PRO A 102 2.41 -0.78 -7.96
C PRO A 102 3.04 -1.44 -9.21
N ILE A 103 3.79 -0.65 -9.97
CA ILE A 103 4.44 -1.08 -11.21
C ILE A 103 5.93 -1.33 -10.93
N LYS A 104 6.44 -2.50 -11.36
CA LYS A 104 7.88 -2.75 -11.51
C LYS A 104 8.29 -2.43 -12.93
N ILE A 105 9.39 -1.70 -13.08
CA ILE A 105 10.06 -1.57 -14.37
C ILE A 105 10.93 -2.83 -14.53
N GLN A 106 10.56 -3.71 -15.45
CA GLN A 106 11.51 -4.67 -16.01
C GLN A 106 12.31 -3.90 -17.06
N GLN A 107 13.63 -3.87 -16.90
CA GLN A 107 14.54 -3.03 -17.67
C GLN A 107 14.63 -3.52 -19.13
N LYS A 108 13.62 -3.22 -19.98
CA LYS A 108 13.65 -3.39 -21.44
C LYS A 108 12.79 -2.32 -22.15
N ASP A 109 13.50 -1.32 -22.68
CA ASP A 109 13.15 -0.37 -23.75
C ASP A 109 12.12 0.76 -23.47
N PHE A 110 12.68 1.95 -23.29
CA PHE A 110 12.14 3.15 -22.64
C PHE A 110 11.18 4.03 -23.47
N LEU A 111 11.07 3.84 -24.79
CA LEU A 111 10.22 4.67 -25.66
C LEU A 111 8.84 4.06 -25.95
N LEU A 112 8.74 2.73 -25.91
CA LEU A 112 7.47 2.01 -26.07
C LEU A 112 6.63 2.08 -24.78
N GLU A 113 7.29 2.12 -23.61
CA GLU A 113 6.68 2.17 -22.28
C GLU A 113 5.83 3.42 -22.01
N ILE A 114 6.17 4.56 -22.63
CA ILE A 114 5.44 5.84 -22.44
C ILE A 114 4.09 5.82 -23.18
N LEU A 115 4.05 5.23 -24.38
CA LEU A 115 2.81 5.05 -25.15
C LEU A 115 1.93 3.94 -24.53
N LEU A 116 2.56 2.90 -23.97
CA LEU A 116 1.89 1.79 -23.31
C LEU A 116 1.34 2.13 -21.93
N ALA A 117 1.96 3.02 -21.13
CA ALA A 117 1.47 3.33 -19.78
C ALA A 117 0.05 3.98 -19.76
N VAL A 118 -0.29 4.73 -20.81
CA VAL A 118 -1.64 5.30 -21.00
C VAL A 118 -2.61 4.25 -21.55
N GLY A 119 -2.14 3.31 -22.38
CA GLY A 119 -2.93 2.18 -22.90
C GLY A 119 -3.08 0.98 -21.93
N ALA A 120 -2.18 0.84 -20.95
CA ALA A 120 -2.08 -0.28 -20.02
C ALA A 120 -3.25 -0.36 -19.04
N VAL A 121 -3.84 0.79 -18.71
CA VAL A 121 -5.04 0.88 -17.88
C VAL A 121 -6.26 0.30 -18.62
N LEU A 122 -6.26 0.33 -19.96
CA LEU A 122 -7.33 -0.19 -20.80
C LEU A 122 -7.04 -1.61 -21.34
N ALA A 123 -5.77 -2.00 -21.51
CA ALA A 123 -5.34 -3.25 -22.15
C ALA A 123 -4.84 -4.34 -21.18
N ARG A 124 -5.40 -4.39 -19.96
CA ARG A 124 -5.08 -5.35 -18.89
C ARG A 124 -5.18 -6.84 -19.31
N ASN A 125 -5.87 -7.15 -20.42
CA ASN A 125 -6.07 -8.52 -20.89
C ASN A 125 -5.18 -8.95 -22.08
N PHE A 126 -4.39 -8.06 -22.70
CA PHE A 126 -3.69 -8.39 -23.96
C PHE A 126 -2.16 -8.22 -23.98
N LEU A 127 -1.54 -7.44 -23.07
CA LEU A 127 -0.18 -6.91 -23.32
C LEU A 127 0.92 -7.27 -22.29
N GLY A 128 0.75 -8.28 -21.45
CA GLY A 128 1.87 -8.89 -20.70
C GLY A 128 2.59 -8.00 -19.68
N LEU A 129 2.00 -6.89 -19.24
CA LEU A 129 2.51 -6.06 -18.15
C LEU A 129 2.24 -6.76 -16.80
N GLU A 130 3.29 -7.26 -16.16
CA GLU A 130 3.18 -7.89 -14.84
C GLU A 130 3.07 -6.83 -13.74
N LEU A 131 1.85 -6.60 -13.24
CA LEU A 131 1.65 -5.98 -11.95
C LEU A 131 2.41 -6.76 -10.87
N GLU A 132 2.93 -6.08 -9.85
CA GLU A 132 3.51 -6.79 -8.71
C GLU A 132 2.45 -7.78 -8.17
N PRO A 133 2.74 -9.09 -8.14
CA PRO A 133 1.80 -10.06 -7.61
C PRO A 133 1.52 -9.69 -6.15
N GLN A 134 0.27 -9.36 -5.83
CA GLN A 134 -0.08 -8.93 -4.47
C GLN A 134 0.09 -10.08 -3.48
N PHE A 135 -0.19 -11.30 -3.92
CA PHE A 135 -0.09 -12.51 -3.11
C PHE A 135 0.69 -13.59 -3.86
N ASN A 136 1.41 -14.42 -3.11
CA ASN A 136 2.12 -15.59 -3.62
C ASN A 136 1.75 -16.80 -2.77
N GLU A 137 0.63 -17.44 -3.11
CA GLU A 137 0.10 -18.65 -2.46
C GLU A 137 0.22 -18.61 -0.91
N PRO A 138 -0.45 -17.66 -0.24
CA PRO A 138 -0.28 -17.42 1.19
C PRO A 138 -0.72 -18.60 2.07
N TYR A 139 -1.64 -19.43 1.58
CA TYR A 139 -2.09 -20.65 2.25
C TYR A 139 -1.03 -21.76 2.30
N LEU A 140 0.07 -21.63 1.55
CA LEU A 140 1.22 -22.55 1.62
C LEU A 140 2.33 -22.06 2.55
N ALA A 141 2.12 -20.95 3.28
CA ALA A 141 3.12 -20.41 4.18
C ALA A 141 3.50 -21.42 5.26
N THR A 142 4.80 -21.60 5.46
CA THR A 142 5.34 -22.58 6.43
C THR A 142 5.71 -21.94 7.77
N SER A 143 5.77 -20.61 7.82
CA SER A 143 6.09 -19.85 9.03
C SER A 143 5.55 -18.42 8.90
N LEU A 144 5.46 -17.67 10.00
CA LEU A 144 5.03 -16.27 9.93
C LEU A 144 5.99 -15.43 9.09
N GLN A 145 7.28 -15.79 9.11
CA GLN A 145 8.29 -15.12 8.31
C GLN A 145 8.06 -15.33 6.81
N ASP A 146 7.70 -16.55 6.41
CA ASP A 146 7.37 -16.90 5.04
C ASP A 146 6.06 -16.22 4.59
N PHE A 147 5.04 -16.24 5.45
CA PHE A 147 3.76 -15.58 5.20
C PHE A 147 3.93 -14.07 4.95
N TRP A 148 4.42 -13.33 5.94
CA TRP A 148 4.51 -11.87 5.87
C TRP A 148 5.66 -11.37 4.98
N GLY A 149 6.72 -12.15 4.83
CA GLY A 149 7.91 -11.72 4.10
C GLY A 149 7.86 -11.98 2.59
N CYS A 150 7.17 -13.05 2.17
CA CYS A 150 7.31 -13.58 0.82
C CYS A 150 5.99 -13.95 0.14
N ARG A 151 4.86 -13.94 0.87
CA ARG A 151 3.58 -14.48 0.36
C ARG A 151 2.39 -13.54 0.48
N TRP A 152 2.37 -12.70 1.51
CA TRP A 152 1.28 -11.78 1.79
C TRP A 152 1.64 -10.35 1.41
N ASN A 153 0.77 -9.70 0.62
CA ASN A 153 0.84 -8.29 0.24
C ASN A 153 2.26 -7.83 -0.15
N LEU A 154 2.78 -8.39 -1.25
CA LEU A 154 4.16 -8.15 -1.69
C LEU A 154 4.42 -6.69 -2.06
N VAL A 155 3.38 -5.94 -2.45
CA VAL A 155 3.44 -4.51 -2.70
C VAL A 155 3.77 -3.73 -1.43
N VAL A 156 3.10 -4.04 -0.31
CA VAL A 156 3.41 -3.40 0.98
C VAL A 156 4.80 -3.81 1.45
N THR A 157 5.17 -5.09 1.28
CA THR A 157 6.51 -5.58 1.63
C THR A 157 7.61 -4.92 0.79
N SER A 158 7.40 -4.71 -0.51
CA SER A 158 8.37 -4.07 -1.41
C SER A 158 8.63 -2.61 -1.05
N ILE A 159 7.66 -1.96 -0.40
CA ILE A 159 7.74 -0.55 0.01
C ILE A 159 8.26 -0.37 1.44
N LEU A 160 7.78 -1.20 2.38
CA LEU A 160 8.19 -1.10 3.79
C LEU A 160 9.63 -1.60 3.98
N ARG A 161 10.11 -2.54 3.16
CA ARG A 161 11.47 -3.07 3.26
C ARG A 161 12.56 -1.98 3.11
N PRO A 162 12.62 -1.21 2.01
CA PRO A 162 13.62 -0.15 1.87
C PRO A 162 13.33 1.10 2.72
N THR A 163 12.06 1.35 3.08
CA THR A 163 11.68 2.56 3.83
C THR A 163 11.86 2.42 5.34
N VAL A 164 11.62 1.23 5.90
CA VAL A 164 11.60 0.99 7.35
C VAL A 164 12.61 -0.10 7.73
N TYR A 165 12.45 -1.31 7.20
CA TYR A 165 13.24 -2.47 7.64
C TYR A 165 14.76 -2.26 7.43
N GLU A 166 15.19 -1.85 6.24
CA GLU A 166 16.60 -1.68 5.93
C GLU A 166 17.26 -0.57 6.75
N PRO A 167 16.70 0.66 6.86
CA PRO A 167 17.23 1.69 7.75
C PRO A 167 17.30 1.24 9.21
N THR A 168 16.23 0.66 9.76
CA THR A 168 16.19 0.22 11.15
C THR A 168 17.19 -0.92 11.39
N ARG A 169 17.35 -1.84 10.45
CA ARG A 169 18.35 -2.92 10.54
C ARG A 169 19.76 -2.35 10.46
N ALA A 170 20.02 -1.36 9.62
CA ALA A 170 21.33 -0.72 9.52
C ALA A 170 21.71 -0.09 10.87
N ILE A 171 20.82 0.73 11.45
CA ILE A 171 21.00 1.33 12.77
C ILE A 171 21.18 0.25 13.84
N GLY A 172 20.29 -0.75 13.88
CA GLY A 172 20.36 -1.85 14.83
C GLY A 172 21.64 -2.67 14.70
N SER A 173 22.22 -2.77 13.52
CA SER A 173 23.48 -3.50 13.31
C SER A 173 24.68 -2.83 13.99
N HIS A 174 24.63 -1.50 14.13
CA HIS A 174 25.64 -0.75 14.88
C HIS A 174 25.43 -0.83 16.39
N LEU A 175 24.18 -0.93 16.87
CA LEU A 175 23.85 -0.89 18.30
C LEU A 175 23.86 -2.27 18.99
N ILE A 176 23.26 -3.28 18.36
CA ILE A 176 23.04 -4.62 18.97
C ILE A 176 23.68 -5.76 18.14
N GLY A 177 24.48 -5.39 17.13
CA GLY A 177 25.19 -6.33 16.26
C GLY A 177 24.33 -6.91 15.13
N ARG A 178 25.01 -7.32 14.05
CA ARG A 178 24.38 -7.83 12.82
C ARG A 178 23.46 -9.04 13.04
N LYS A 179 23.75 -9.88 14.04
CA LYS A 179 22.96 -11.07 14.37
C LYS A 179 21.56 -10.69 14.88
N TRP A 180 21.45 -9.66 15.71
CA TRP A 180 20.18 -9.30 16.38
C TRP A 180 19.46 -8.13 15.71
N ALA A 181 20.15 -7.35 14.88
CA ALA A 181 19.60 -6.23 14.12
C ALA A 181 18.27 -6.49 13.36
N PRO A 182 18.01 -7.71 12.81
CA PRO A 182 16.72 -7.97 12.16
C PRO A 182 15.52 -7.92 13.11
N LEU A 183 15.69 -8.17 14.42
CA LEU A 183 14.58 -8.20 15.38
C LEU A 183 13.89 -6.83 15.53
N PRO A 184 14.59 -5.74 15.93
CA PRO A 184 13.97 -4.42 16.00
C PRO A 184 13.52 -3.92 14.63
N ALA A 185 14.17 -4.33 13.53
CA ALA A 185 13.77 -3.94 12.18
C ALA A 185 12.43 -4.55 11.76
N VAL A 186 12.20 -5.83 12.05
CA VAL A 186 10.91 -6.48 11.81
C VAL A 186 9.83 -5.81 12.66
N PHE A 187 10.07 -5.66 13.97
CA PHE A 187 9.07 -5.09 14.86
C PHE A 187 8.70 -3.65 14.46
N ALA A 188 9.69 -2.80 14.16
CA ALA A 188 9.44 -1.44 13.66
C ALA A 188 8.64 -1.42 12.35
N THR A 189 8.87 -2.38 11.45
CA THR A 189 8.10 -2.53 10.22
C THR A 189 6.62 -2.81 10.52
N PHE A 190 6.33 -3.68 11.49
CA PHE A 190 4.96 -3.95 11.92
C PHE A 190 4.32 -2.78 12.65
N VAL A 191 5.07 -2.00 13.43
CA VAL A 191 4.57 -0.76 14.05
C VAL A 191 4.15 0.25 12.98
N VAL A 192 4.99 0.49 11.96
CA VAL A 192 4.63 1.38 10.85
C VAL A 192 3.43 0.85 10.07
N SER A 193 3.37 -0.47 9.84
CA SER A 193 2.21 -1.11 9.22
C SER A 193 0.95 -0.91 10.06
N ALA A 194 1.01 -1.05 11.39
CA ALA A 194 -0.12 -0.85 12.30
C ALA A 194 -0.70 0.56 12.17
N ILE A 195 0.17 1.58 12.22
CA ILE A 195 -0.22 2.99 12.04
C ILE A 195 -0.89 3.21 10.69
N MET A 196 -0.35 2.65 9.61
CA MET A 196 -0.94 2.80 8.28
C MET A 196 -2.32 2.14 8.17
N HIS A 197 -2.52 0.99 8.78
CA HIS A 197 -3.84 0.35 8.81
C HIS A 197 -4.83 1.13 9.67
N GLU A 198 -4.41 1.68 10.81
CA GLU A 198 -5.26 2.56 11.62
C GLU A 198 -5.77 3.76 10.79
N ILE A 199 -4.87 4.39 10.04
CA ILE A 199 -5.16 5.50 9.13
C ILE A 199 -6.13 5.07 8.02
N ILE A 200 -5.94 3.90 7.41
CA ILE A 200 -6.80 3.41 6.33
C ILE A 200 -8.19 3.07 6.84
N PHE A 201 -8.30 2.39 7.98
CA PHE A 201 -9.60 2.12 8.60
C PHE A 201 -10.31 3.41 8.99
N TYR A 202 -9.58 4.44 9.42
CA TYR A 202 -10.15 5.77 9.63
C TYR A 202 -10.74 6.35 8.34
N TYR A 203 -10.04 6.24 7.20
CA TYR A 203 -10.58 6.72 5.92
C TYR A 203 -11.83 5.95 5.46
N LEU A 204 -11.81 4.62 5.61
CA LEU A 204 -12.91 3.74 5.20
C LEU A 204 -14.14 3.92 6.10
N GLY A 205 -13.95 3.80 7.42
CA GLY A 205 -15.04 3.81 8.40
C GLY A 205 -15.47 5.22 8.84
N ARG A 206 -14.58 6.21 8.79
CA ARG A 206 -14.77 7.56 9.38
C ARG A 206 -15.09 7.54 10.87
N VAL A 207 -14.68 6.47 11.56
CA VAL A 207 -14.80 6.28 13.00
C VAL A 207 -13.45 6.59 13.65
N ARG A 208 -13.44 7.27 14.80
CA ARG A 208 -12.20 7.66 15.48
C ARG A 208 -11.29 6.43 15.72
N PRO A 209 -9.98 6.53 15.43
CA PRO A 209 -8.99 5.51 15.75
C PRO A 209 -9.05 5.11 17.22
N ASN A 210 -9.16 3.81 17.49
CA ASN A 210 -9.15 3.25 18.84
C ASN A 210 -7.94 2.33 19.08
N TRP A 211 -7.05 2.19 18.09
CA TRP A 211 -5.84 1.37 18.14
C TRP A 211 -6.08 -0.14 18.27
N GLU A 212 -7.33 -0.60 18.16
CA GLU A 212 -7.63 -2.02 18.30
C GLU A 212 -7.14 -2.83 17.11
N ILE A 213 -7.28 -2.29 15.90
CA ILE A 213 -6.75 -2.92 14.68
C ILE A 213 -5.21 -2.97 14.70
N SER A 214 -4.57 -1.99 15.35
CA SER A 214 -3.12 -1.97 15.51
C SER A 214 -2.60 -3.19 16.30
N TRP A 215 -3.38 -3.72 17.25
CA TRP A 215 -2.98 -4.91 18.02
C TRP A 215 -2.79 -6.16 17.16
N PHE A 216 -3.54 -6.32 16.08
CA PHE A 216 -3.32 -7.42 15.13
C PHE A 216 -1.87 -7.37 14.59
N PHE A 217 -1.45 -6.21 14.09
CA PHE A 217 -0.10 -6.04 13.54
C PHE A 217 0.99 -6.13 14.61
N LEU A 218 0.78 -5.55 15.80
CA LEU A 218 1.75 -5.62 16.88
C LEU A 218 1.94 -7.06 17.39
N LEU A 219 0.86 -7.84 17.53
CA LEU A 219 0.91 -9.25 17.90
C LEU A 219 1.68 -10.05 16.85
N HIS A 220 1.35 -9.90 15.57
CA HIS A 220 2.06 -10.59 14.49
C HIS A 220 3.53 -10.18 14.40
N GLY A 221 3.85 -8.90 14.59
CA GLY A 221 5.22 -8.40 14.62
C GLY A 221 6.03 -8.97 15.79
N PHE A 222 5.42 -9.07 16.97
CA PHE A 222 6.03 -9.70 18.13
C PHE A 222 6.25 -11.19 17.91
N CYS A 223 5.22 -11.95 17.52
CA CYS A 223 5.32 -13.38 17.25
C CYS A 223 6.37 -13.70 16.18
N LEU A 224 6.42 -12.91 15.11
CA LEU A 224 7.44 -13.07 14.07
C LEU A 224 8.85 -12.78 14.60
N THR A 225 9.00 -11.77 15.44
CA THR A 225 10.29 -11.44 16.07
C THR A 225 10.77 -12.59 16.97
N VAL A 226 9.87 -13.17 17.76
CA VAL A 226 10.13 -14.35 18.58
C VAL A 226 10.49 -15.56 17.71
N GLU A 227 9.75 -15.82 16.63
CA GLU A 227 10.04 -16.89 15.68
C GLU A 227 11.46 -16.77 15.10
N ILE A 228 11.86 -15.56 14.68
CA ILE A 228 13.20 -15.30 14.15
C ILE A 228 14.27 -15.49 15.24
N ALA A 229 14.01 -15.05 16.47
CA ALA A 229 14.93 -15.23 17.59
C ALA A 229 15.12 -16.73 17.92
N LEU A 230 14.03 -17.50 17.98
CA LEU A 230 14.06 -18.94 18.21
C LEU A 230 14.84 -19.67 17.11
N LYS A 231 14.57 -19.38 15.83
CA LYS A 231 15.31 -19.96 14.70
C LYS A 231 16.82 -19.71 14.81
N LYS A 232 17.22 -18.50 15.23
CA LYS A 232 18.63 -18.11 15.42
C LYS A 232 19.32 -18.73 16.64
N VAL A 233 18.58 -19.02 17.71
CA VAL A 233 19.11 -19.66 18.92
C VAL A 233 19.21 -21.17 18.73
N LEU A 234 18.22 -21.76 18.07
CA LEU A 234 18.12 -23.20 17.84
C LEU A 234 18.92 -23.67 16.61
N ASN A 235 19.58 -22.77 15.86
CA ASN A 235 20.36 -23.06 14.65
C ASN A 235 19.62 -23.98 13.66
N ASP A 236 18.31 -23.77 13.48
CA ASP A 236 17.43 -24.60 12.64
C ASP A 236 17.47 -26.11 12.95
N ARG A 237 17.90 -26.53 14.15
CA ARG A 237 17.99 -27.95 14.52
C ARG A 237 16.62 -28.62 14.65
N TRP A 238 15.58 -27.84 14.90
CA TRP A 238 14.21 -28.31 15.09
C TRP A 238 13.35 -27.80 13.93
N ARG A 239 13.23 -28.61 12.87
CA ARG A 239 12.35 -28.31 11.73
C ARG A 239 11.10 -29.17 11.83
N LEU A 240 9.95 -28.50 12.01
CA LEU A 240 8.66 -29.18 11.96
C LEU A 240 8.38 -29.67 10.53
N PRO A 241 7.67 -30.80 10.36
CA PRO A 241 7.18 -31.22 9.05
C PRO A 241 6.38 -30.11 8.38
N LYS A 242 6.59 -29.91 7.07
CA LYS A 242 6.03 -28.80 6.28
C LYS A 242 4.52 -28.64 6.49
N MET A 243 3.77 -29.74 6.44
CA MET A 243 2.31 -29.73 6.59
C MET A 243 1.87 -29.20 7.96
N ILE A 244 2.50 -29.68 9.04
CA ILE A 244 2.19 -29.24 10.41
C ILE A 244 2.51 -27.75 10.55
N SER A 245 3.69 -27.33 10.07
CA SER A 245 4.10 -25.93 10.12
C SER A 245 3.16 -25.02 9.35
N THR A 246 2.67 -25.45 8.18
CA THR A 246 1.68 -24.73 7.39
C THR A 246 0.33 -24.64 8.10
N MET A 247 -0.19 -25.75 8.62
CA MET A 247 -1.45 -25.75 9.37
C MET A 247 -1.38 -24.82 10.60
N LEU A 248 -0.28 -24.86 11.35
CA LEU A 248 -0.08 -23.98 12.50
C LEU A 248 0.03 -22.50 12.08
N THR A 249 0.78 -22.20 11.03
CA THR A 249 0.97 -20.83 10.54
C THR A 249 -0.33 -20.24 10.01
N VAL A 250 -0.99 -20.94 9.09
CA VAL A 250 -2.26 -20.49 8.50
C VAL A 250 -3.35 -20.47 9.58
N GLY A 251 -3.43 -21.50 10.43
CA GLY A 251 -4.37 -21.54 11.55
C GLY A 251 -4.21 -20.35 12.49
N PHE A 252 -2.97 -20.00 12.86
CA PHE A 252 -2.69 -18.83 13.67
C PHE A 252 -3.15 -17.54 12.98
N VAL A 253 -2.73 -17.30 11.73
CA VAL A 253 -3.08 -16.09 10.96
C VAL A 253 -4.58 -15.95 10.76
N MET A 254 -5.29 -17.04 10.43
CA MET A 254 -6.73 -17.01 10.23
C MET A 254 -7.44 -16.75 11.57
N SER A 255 -7.02 -17.41 12.65
CA SER A 255 -7.65 -17.24 13.97
C SER A 255 -7.47 -15.81 14.49
N THR A 256 -6.26 -15.26 14.42
CA THR A 256 -6.01 -13.86 14.81
C THR A 256 -6.68 -12.87 13.87
N GLY A 257 -6.81 -13.19 12.58
CA GLY A 257 -7.54 -12.39 11.60
C GLY A 257 -9.03 -12.30 11.93
N PHE A 258 -9.69 -13.44 12.18
CA PHE A 258 -11.10 -13.48 12.59
C PHE A 258 -11.36 -12.87 13.96
N TRP A 259 -10.36 -12.85 14.84
CA TRP A 259 -10.51 -12.28 16.18
C TRP A 259 -10.26 -10.78 16.23
N LEU A 260 -9.19 -10.28 15.60
CA LEU A 260 -8.73 -8.90 15.79
C LEU A 260 -8.94 -8.01 14.55
N PHE A 261 -8.96 -8.58 13.34
CA PHE A 261 -8.95 -7.81 12.10
C PHE A 261 -10.35 -7.68 11.48
N PHE A 262 -11.00 -8.81 11.18
CA PHE A 262 -12.31 -8.83 10.52
C PHE A 262 -13.46 -8.23 11.32
N PRO A 263 -13.57 -8.42 12.66
CA PRO A 263 -14.66 -7.83 13.42
C PRO A 263 -14.69 -6.31 13.32
N LYS A 264 -13.53 -5.66 13.20
CA LYS A 264 -13.42 -4.20 13.07
C LYS A 264 -13.91 -3.68 11.72
N PHE A 265 -13.83 -4.48 10.65
CA PHE A 265 -14.45 -4.12 9.37
C PHE A 265 -15.96 -3.96 9.50
N VAL A 266 -16.60 -4.88 10.23
CA VAL A 266 -18.06 -4.88 10.47
C VAL A 266 -18.44 -3.80 11.47
N GLU A 267 -17.68 -3.65 12.56
CA GLU A 267 -17.93 -2.64 13.59
C GLU A 267 -17.87 -1.21 13.03
N TYR A 268 -16.92 -0.94 12.15
CA TYR A 268 -16.78 0.37 11.49
C TYR A 268 -17.75 0.54 10.32
N LYS A 269 -18.66 -0.41 10.10
CA LYS A 269 -19.70 -0.40 9.06
C LYS A 269 -19.14 -0.16 7.66
N VAL A 270 -17.90 -0.60 7.42
CA VAL A 270 -17.23 -0.41 6.12
C VAL A 270 -17.98 -1.21 5.05
N ASP A 271 -18.45 -2.40 5.41
CA ASP A 271 -19.30 -3.26 4.60
C ASP A 271 -20.64 -2.59 4.27
N VAL A 272 -21.34 -2.05 5.28
CA VAL A 272 -22.64 -1.39 5.09
C VAL A 272 -22.50 -0.19 4.15
N ARG A 273 -21.50 0.66 4.39
CA ARG A 273 -21.25 1.85 3.55
C ARG A 273 -20.86 1.48 2.12
N ALA A 274 -20.11 0.40 1.91
CA ALA A 274 -19.82 -0.12 0.58
C ALA A 274 -21.10 -0.59 -0.13
N PHE A 275 -21.99 -1.31 0.57
CA PHE A 275 -23.27 -1.75 0.00
C PHE A 275 -24.22 -0.58 -0.30
N GLU A 276 -24.27 0.44 0.57
CA GLU A 276 -25.02 1.68 0.32
C GLU A 276 -24.52 2.39 -0.94
N GLU A 277 -23.21 2.47 -1.14
CA GLU A 277 -22.62 3.03 -2.37
C GLU A 277 -23.02 2.26 -3.63
N TYR A 278 -23.02 0.92 -3.59
CA TYR A 278 -23.49 0.12 -4.72
C TYR A 278 -24.97 0.37 -5.03
N ALA A 279 -25.81 0.52 -3.99
CA ALA A 279 -27.23 0.83 -4.15
C ALA A 279 -27.44 2.23 -4.77
N GLU A 280 -26.68 3.23 -4.34
CA GLU A 280 -26.72 4.59 -4.90
C GLU A 280 -26.31 4.61 -6.38
N ILE A 281 -25.23 3.90 -6.75
CA ILE A 281 -24.79 3.77 -8.14
C ILE A 281 -25.87 3.09 -8.99
N GLY A 282 -26.47 2.02 -8.48
CA GLY A 282 -27.57 1.32 -9.15
C GLY A 282 -28.78 2.23 -9.39
N ALA A 283 -29.17 3.03 -8.39
CA ALA A 283 -30.25 3.99 -8.49
C ALA A 283 -29.95 5.09 -9.52
N TYR A 284 -28.73 5.63 -9.53
CA TYR A 284 -28.31 6.61 -10.53
C TYR A 284 -28.35 6.03 -11.95
N MET A 285 -27.80 4.83 -12.17
CA MET A 285 -27.84 4.18 -13.48
C MET A 285 -29.27 3.96 -13.98
N LYS A 286 -30.18 3.57 -13.08
CA LYS A 286 -31.61 3.41 -13.40
C LYS A 286 -32.26 4.75 -13.78
N ASN A 287 -31.93 5.84 -13.07
CA ASN A 287 -32.46 7.17 -13.39
C ASN A 287 -31.92 7.68 -14.73
N VAL A 288 -30.64 7.45 -15.01
CA VAL A 288 -30.02 7.80 -16.31
C VAL A 288 -30.65 6.99 -17.44
N SER A 289 -30.80 5.67 -17.27
CA SER A 289 -31.42 4.84 -18.31
C SER A 289 -32.87 5.23 -18.57
N GLN A 290 -33.65 5.53 -17.52
CA GLN A 290 -35.02 6.04 -17.66
C GLN A 290 -35.07 7.41 -18.34
N SER A 291 -34.11 8.29 -18.06
CA SER A 291 -34.03 9.60 -18.71
C SER A 291 -33.66 9.47 -20.19
N ILE A 292 -32.73 8.58 -20.52
CA ILE A 292 -32.36 8.26 -21.91
C ILE A 292 -33.57 7.67 -22.66
N VAL A 293 -34.29 6.71 -22.06
CA VAL A 293 -35.50 6.12 -22.65
C VAL A 293 -36.60 7.16 -22.87
N ARG A 294 -36.75 8.15 -21.98
CA ARG A 294 -37.72 9.25 -22.16
C ARG A 294 -37.33 10.26 -23.23
N VAL A 295 -36.03 10.38 -23.53
CA VAL A 295 -35.49 11.32 -24.54
C VAL A 295 -35.40 10.67 -25.92
N LEU A 296 -35.35 9.34 -26.00
CA LEU A 296 -35.47 8.62 -27.26
C LEU A 296 -36.91 8.76 -27.79
N PRO A 297 -37.13 9.34 -28.99
CA PRO A 297 -38.46 9.40 -29.58
C PRO A 297 -38.97 7.98 -29.79
N GLY A 298 -40.21 7.70 -29.36
CA GLY A 298 -40.85 6.41 -29.61
C GLY A 298 -40.84 6.09 -31.10
N HIS A 299 -40.34 4.89 -31.43
CA HIS A 299 -40.74 4.19 -32.65
C HIS A 299 -42.06 3.49 -32.41
#